data_AF-A0A418XG59-F1
#
_entry.id   AF-A0A418XG59-F1
#
_cell.length_a   1.000
_cell.length_b   1.000
_cell.length_c   1.000
_cell.angle_alpha   90.00
_cell.angle_beta   90.00
_cell.angle_gamma   90.00
#
_symmetry.space_group_name_H-M   'P 1'
#
loop_
_entity.id
_entity.type
_entity.pdbx_description
1 polymer ?
#
loop_
_entity_poly.entity_id
_entity_poly.type
_entity_poly.pdbx_seq_one_letter_code
_entity_poly.pdbx_strand_id
1 'polypeptide(L)' 'MTEAMDPETPLHLSVTCPDVETAKLLGRRALSARLVACANVLPGVSSLYWWQGTLCED' A
#
# COMPACT_ATOMS: atom_id res chain seq x y z
N MET A 1 17.43 23.33 -0.44
CA MET A 1 18.03 22.61 -1.57
C MET A 1 16.94 21.72 -2.11
N THR A 2 16.14 22.24 -3.03
CA THR A 2 14.90 21.61 -3.49
C THR A 2 15.25 20.84 -4.75
N GLU A 3 15.58 19.56 -4.61
CA GLU A 3 15.64 18.69 -5.77
C GLU A 3 14.21 18.54 -6.30
N ALA A 4 13.98 19.03 -7.51
CA ALA A 4 12.74 18.80 -8.22
C ALA A 4 12.66 17.30 -8.54
N MET A 5 11.55 16.67 -8.16
CA MET A 5 11.28 15.26 -8.39
C MET A 5 11.24 15.01 -9.90
N ASP A 6 12.10 14.13 -10.39
CA ASP A 6 12.16 13.77 -11.81
C ASP A 6 10.85 13.04 -12.21
N PRO A 7 10.10 13.55 -13.21
CA PRO A 7 8.83 12.95 -13.63
C PRO A 7 8.96 11.52 -14.16
N GLU A 8 10.17 11.07 -14.53
CA GLU A 8 10.42 9.70 -15.00
C GLU A 8 10.70 8.71 -13.84
N THR A 9 10.75 9.18 -12.60
CA THR A 9 11.02 8.29 -11.45
C THR A 9 9.76 7.49 -11.10
N PRO A 10 9.80 6.15 -11.13
CA PRO A 10 8.66 5.33 -10.71
C PRO A 10 8.39 5.53 -9.21
N LEU A 11 7.13 5.79 -8.87
CA LEU A 11 6.68 5.92 -7.48
C LEU A 11 6.40 4.53 -6.89
N HIS A 12 6.90 4.31 -5.67
CA HIS A 12 6.51 3.15 -4.87
C HIS A 12 5.38 3.54 -3.91
N LEU A 13 4.27 2.81 -3.96
CA LEU A 13 3.09 3.04 -3.12
C LEU A 13 2.85 1.83 -2.21
N SER A 14 2.82 2.07 -0.91
CA SER A 14 2.48 1.07 0.10
C SER A 14 1.05 1.31 0.60
N VAL A 15 0.25 0.24 0.62
CA VAL A 15 -1.13 0.28 1.10
C VAL A 15 -1.34 -0.92 2.02
N THR A 16 -1.79 -0.69 3.25
CA THR A 16 -2.23 -1.74 4.17
C THR A 16 -3.69 -2.10 3.86
N CYS A 17 -4.03 -3.38 3.94
CA CYS A 17 -5.38 -3.90 3.69
C CYS A 17 -5.78 -4.79 4.87
N PRO A 18 -7.08 -4.85 5.23
CA PRO A 18 -7.55 -5.63 6.38
C PRO A 18 -7.36 -7.15 6.21
N ASP A 19 -7.27 -7.62 4.96
CA ASP A 19 -7.07 -9.03 4.64
C ASP A 19 -6.44 -9.20 3.25
N VAL A 20 -5.97 -10.42 2.98
CA VAL A 20 -5.30 -10.80 1.73
C VAL A 20 -6.23 -10.74 0.51
N GLU A 21 -7.52 -11.05 0.67
CA GLU A 21 -8.46 -11.06 -0.43
C GLU A 21 -8.79 -9.63 -0.89
N THR A 22 -8.96 -8.71 0.06
CA THR A 22 -9.08 -7.26 -0.18
C THR A 22 -7.83 -6.71 -0.87
N ALA A 23 -6.63 -7.09 -0.42
CA ALA A 23 -5.37 -6.68 -1.04
C ALA A 23 -5.27 -7.15 -2.51
N LYS A 24 -5.58 -8.42 -2.78
CA LYS A 24 -5.60 -8.98 -4.14
C LYS A 24 -6.64 -8.30 -5.02
N LEU A 25 -7.84 -8.05 -4.50
CA LEU A 25 -8.90 -7.38 -5.25
C LEU A 25 -8.47 -5.97 -5.65
N LEU A 26 -7.90 -5.20 -4.71
CA LEU A 26 -7.41 -3.85 -4.97
C LEU A 26 -6.28 -3.87 -6.02
N GLY A 27 -5.28 -4.73 -5.84
CA GLY A 27 -4.17 -4.89 -6.78
C GLY A 27 -4.63 -5.26 -8.19
N ARG A 28 -5.57 -6.21 -8.32
CA ARG A 28 -6.16 -6.59 -9.61
C ARG A 28 -6.88 -5.42 -10.27
N ARG A 29 -7.70 -4.66 -9.52
CA ARG A 29 -8.42 -3.50 -10.07
C ARG A 29 -7.47 -2.39 -10.52
N ALA A 30 -6.44 -2.08 -9.73
CA ALA A 30 -5.45 -1.07 -10.09
C ALA A 30 -4.66 -1.45 -11.36
N LEU A 31 -4.27 -2.72 -11.50
CA LEU A 31 -3.63 -3.26 -12.70
C LEU A 31 -4.58 -3.22 -13.92
N SER A 32 -5.83 -3.67 -13.76
CA SER A 32 -6.82 -3.66 -14.85
C SER A 32 -7.14 -2.24 -15.33
N ALA A 33 -7.14 -1.26 -14.42
CA ALA A 33 -7.32 0.16 -14.74
C ALA A 33 -6.02 0.84 -15.24
N ARG A 34 -4.89 0.12 -15.32
CA ARG A 34 -3.58 0.63 -15.72
C ARG A 34 -3.09 1.82 -14.86
N LEU A 35 -3.45 1.83 -13.59
CA LEU A 35 -3.03 2.87 -12.64
C LEU A 35 -1.64 2.57 -12.05
N VAL A 36 -1.24 1.31 -12.02
CA VAL A 36 0.06 0.85 -11.54
C VAL A 36 0.64 -0.16 -12.53
N ALA A 37 1.97 -0.23 -12.62
CA ALA A 37 2.64 -1.22 -13.45
C ALA A 37 2.71 -2.61 -12.77
N CYS A 38 2.83 -2.66 -11.45
CA CYS A 38 2.91 -3.89 -10.67
C CYS A 38 2.22 -3.72 -9.31
N ALA A 39 1.84 -4.86 -8.69
CA ALA A 39 1.33 -4.91 -7.33
C ALA A 39 1.80 -6.20 -6.65
N ASN A 40 2.46 -6.07 -5.50
CA ASN A 40 2.90 -7.18 -4.68
C ASN A 40 2.02 -7.28 -3.43
N VAL A 41 1.62 -8.49 -3.04
CA VAL A 41 0.83 -8.74 -1.83
C VAL A 41 1.73 -9.44 -0.80
N LEU A 42 1.89 -8.82 0.37
CA LEU A 42 2.72 -9.32 1.47
C LEU A 42 1.81 -9.78 2.63
N PRO A 43 1.52 -11.09 2.76
CA PRO A 43 0.68 -11.60 3.83
C PRO A 43 1.44 -11.68 5.17
N GLY A 44 0.72 -11.62 6.29
CA GLY A 44 1.28 -11.83 7.64
C GLY A 44 1.97 -10.61 8.25
N VAL A 45 1.58 -9.40 7.85
CA VAL A 45 2.05 -8.16 8.46
C VAL A 45 1.14 -7.80 9.64
N SER A 46 1.71 -7.65 10.83
CA SER A 46 1.01 -7.07 11.99
C SER A 46 1.18 -5.55 12.03
N SER A 47 0.09 -4.83 12.26
CA SER A 47 0.04 -3.38 12.41
C SER A 47 -0.10 -3.02 13.87
N LEU A 48 0.97 -2.49 14.48
CA LEU A 48 0.92 -1.95 15.83
C LEU A 48 0.74 -0.43 15.78
N TYR A 49 -0.28 0.10 16.46
CA TYR A 49 -0.61 1.53 16.40
C TYR A 49 -1.35 2.03 17.66
N TRP A 50 -1.33 3.34 17.90
CA TRP A 50 -2.14 3.96 18.95
C TRP A 50 -3.47 4.45 18.39
N TRP A 51 -4.57 4.04 19.02
CA TRP A 51 -5.90 4.48 18.65
C TRP A 51 -6.75 4.73 19.89
N GLN A 52 -7.40 5.90 19.95
CA GLN A 52 -8.24 6.34 21.08
C GLN A 52 -7.58 6.14 22.46
N GLY A 53 -6.28 6.43 22.55
CA GLY A 53 -5.53 6.32 23.80
C GLY A 53 -5.21 4.88 24.24
N THR A 54 -5.30 3.92 23.33
CA THR A 54 -4.93 2.50 23.58
C THR A 54 -3.92 2.04 22.52
N LEU A 55 -2.96 1.20 22.94
CA LEU A 55 -2.07 0.49 22.02
C LEU A 55 -2.82 -0.70 21.41
N CYS A 56 -2.97 -0.71 20.09
CA CYS A 56 -3.69 -1.69 19.29
C CYS A 56 -2.72 -2.50 18.41
N GLU A 57 -3.12 -3.73 18.08
CA GLU A 57 -2.46 -4.61 17.13
C GLU A 57 -3.53 -5.26 16.24
N ASP A 58 -3.37 -5.13 14.92
CA ASP A 58 -4.20 -5.78 13.89
C ASP A 58 -3.36 -6.62 12.92
#